data_AF-A0A2W5QBC8-F1
#
_entry.id   AF-A0A2W5QBC8-F1
#
_cell.length_a   1.000
_cell.length_b   1.000
_cell.length_c   1.000
_cell.angle_alpha   90.00
_cell.angle_beta   90.00
_cell.angle_gamma   90.00
#
_symmetry.space_group_name_H-M   'P 1'
#
loop_
_entity.id
_entity.type
_entity.pdbx_description
1 polymer ?
#
loop_
_entity_poly.entity_id
_entity_poly.type
_entity_poly.pdbx_seq_one_letter_code
_entity_poly.pdbx_strand_id
1 'polypeptide(L)'
;MNSGVPHIRVVVAASLLAVLGYLAFSVWVFGWTDDAALRGDVVGTWKSFAVLAFGFWLGSSSAGKSSPTGPTPVTVDNPPDKPVPVESLP
;
A
#
# COMPACT_ATOMS: atom_id res chain seq x y z
N MET A 1 -4.35 2.28 -23.34
CA MET A 1 -4.43 2.95 -22.02
C MET A 1 -5.81 2.68 -21.43
N ASN A 2 -5.85 2.38 -20.13
CA ASN A 2 -7.04 2.11 -19.28
C ASN A 2 -7.71 0.73 -19.37
N SER A 3 -6.99 -0.30 -18.90
CA SER A 3 -7.61 -1.50 -18.29
C SER A 3 -7.70 -1.31 -16.77
N GLY A 4 -8.31 -0.21 -16.33
CA GLY A 4 -8.50 0.06 -14.91
C GLY A 4 -9.65 -0.79 -14.38
N VAL A 5 -9.35 -1.77 -13.52
CA VAL A 5 -10.33 -2.59 -12.79
C VAL A 5 -11.42 -1.67 -12.20
N PRO A 6 -12.65 -1.64 -12.76
CA PRO A 6 -13.60 -0.53 -12.56
C PRO A 6 -14.00 -0.30 -11.09
N HIS A 7 -14.00 -1.38 -10.31
CA HIS A 7 -14.24 -1.46 -8.87
C HIS A 7 -13.32 -0.54 -8.04
N ILE A 8 -12.05 -0.38 -8.43
CA ILE A 8 -11.07 0.38 -7.63
C ILE A 8 -11.44 1.87 -7.58
N ARG A 9 -11.99 2.41 -8.68
CA ARG A 9 -12.33 3.83 -8.78
C ARG A 9 -13.47 4.20 -7.84
N VAL A 10 -14.43 3.30 -7.68
CA VAL A 10 -15.57 3.47 -6.76
C VAL A 10 -15.07 3.45 -5.31
N VAL A 11 -14.19 2.51 -4.97
CA VAL A 11 -13.61 2.42 -3.62
C VAL A 11 -12.79 3.68 -3.30
N VAL A 12 -11.97 4.15 -4.25
CA VAL A 12 -11.18 5.38 -4.08
C VAL A 12 -12.09 6.60 -3.92
N ALA A 13 -13.17 6.71 -4.71
CA ALA A 13 -14.12 7.81 -4.61
C ALA A 13 -14.87 7.81 -3.26
N ALA A 14 -15.30 6.64 -2.79
CA ALA A 14 -15.96 6.49 -1.49
C ALA A 14 -15.02 6.87 -0.33
N SER A 15 -13.77 6.41 -0.38
CA SER A 15 -12.75 6.78 0.61
C SER A 15 -12.47 8.28 0.61
N LEU A 16 -12.37 8.91 -0.57
CA LEU A 16 -12.20 10.37 -0.67
C LEU A 16 -13.39 11.12 -0.07
N LEU A 17 -14.62 10.71 -0.36
CA LEU A 17 -15.81 11.32 0.23
C LEU A 17 -15.84 11.19 1.75
N ALA A 18 -15.45 10.04 2.29
CA ALA A 18 -15.38 9.84 3.74
C ALA A 18 -14.37 10.79 4.40
N VAL A 19 -13.17 10.92 3.81
CA VAL A 19 -12.12 11.82 4.32
C VAL A 19 -12.56 13.29 4.22
N LEU A 20 -13.17 13.70 3.11
CA LEU A 20 -13.66 15.06 2.92
C LEU A 20 -14.81 15.39 3.87
N GLY A 21 -15.74 14.46 4.09
CA GLY A 21 -16.83 14.63 5.05
C GLY A 21 -16.29 14.82 6.47
N TYR A 22 -15.29 14.03 6.86
CA TYR A 22 -14.63 14.17 8.16
C TYR A 22 -13.84 15.48 8.29
N LEU A 23 -13.22 15.95 7.20
CA LEU A 23 -12.53 17.23 7.16
C LEU A 23 -13.51 18.41 7.30
N ALA A 24 -14.66 18.38 6.63
CA ALA A 24 -15.71 19.37 6.80
C ALA A 24 -16.25 19.39 8.24
N PHE A 25 -16.47 18.21 8.83
CA PHE A 25 -16.85 18.09 10.24
C PHE A 25 -15.78 18.67 11.17
N SER A 26 -14.50 18.39 10.90
CA SER A 26 -13.38 18.94 11.68
C SER A 26 -13.36 20.47 11.65
N VAL A 27 -13.53 21.08 10.47
CA VAL A 27 -13.60 22.55 10.32
C VAL A 27 -14.79 23.11 11.09
N TRP A 28 -15.95 22.44 11.05
CA TRP A 28 -17.12 22.87 11.79
C TRP A 28 -16.91 22.85 13.30
N VAL A 29 -16.33 21.76 13.83
CA VAL A 29 -16.01 21.62 15.26
C VAL A 29 -15.06 22.73 15.72
N PHE A 30 -14.01 23.05 14.96
CA PHE A 30 -13.08 24.11 15.36
C PHE A 30 -13.65 25.53 15.17
N GLY A 31 -14.51 25.74 14.18
CA GLY A 31 -15.07 27.07 13.86
C GLY A 31 -16.25 27.49 14.74
N TRP A 32 -17.09 26.54 15.17
CA TRP A 32 -18.35 26.86 15.87
C TRP A 32 -18.49 26.27 17.28
N THR A 33 -17.60 25.36 17.69
CA THR A 33 -17.71 24.66 18.98
C THR A 33 -16.45 24.86 19.82
N ASP A 34 -16.59 25.34 21.06
CA ASP A 34 -15.48 25.49 22.03
C ASP A 34 -15.32 24.30 22.98
N ASP A 35 -16.03 23.21 22.73
CA ASP A 35 -15.92 21.98 23.51
C ASP A 35 -14.55 21.33 23.30
N ALA A 36 -13.77 21.30 24.38
CA ALA A 36 -12.42 20.75 24.42
C ALA A 36 -12.39 19.23 24.15
N ALA A 37 -13.45 18.50 24.53
CA ALA A 37 -13.52 17.06 24.30
C ALA A 37 -13.68 16.75 22.80
N LEU A 38 -14.61 17.44 22.14
CA LEU A 38 -14.84 17.31 20.68
C LEU A 38 -13.62 17.71 19.86
N ARG A 39 -12.95 18.82 20.22
CA ARG A 39 -11.70 19.23 19.56
C ARG A 39 -10.59 18.20 19.77
N GLY A 40 -10.48 17.65 20.98
CA GLY A 40 -9.53 16.58 21.32
C GLY A 40 -9.75 15.31 20.49
N ASP A 41 -10.99 14.85 20.38
CA ASP A 41 -11.36 13.68 19.57
C ASP A 41 -11.03 13.87 18.09
N VAL A 42 -11.27 15.07 17.55
CA VAL A 42 -10.93 15.40 16.16
C VAL A 42 -9.42 15.28 15.93
N VAL A 43 -8.61 15.89 16.80
CA VAL A 43 -7.14 15.82 16.71
C VAL A 43 -6.62 14.40 16.90
N GLY A 44 -7.17 13.66 17.85
CA GLY A 44 -6.82 12.26 18.10
C GLY A 44 -7.07 11.37 16.89
N THR A 45 -8.18 11.59 16.20
CA THR A 45 -8.52 10.87 14.97
C THR A 45 -7.54 11.18 13.84
N TRP A 46 -7.22 12.47 13.61
CA TRP A 46 -6.23 12.86 12.59
C TRP A 46 -4.83 12.30 12.87
N LYS A 47 -4.41 12.28 14.15
CA LYS A 47 -3.17 11.63 14.57
C LYS A 47 -3.17 10.14 14.23
N SER A 48 -4.28 9.45 14.49
CA SER A 48 -4.42 8.01 14.22
C SER A 48 -4.36 7.71 12.72
N PHE A 49 -5.01 8.54 11.89
CA PHE A 49 -4.88 8.46 10.43
C PHE A 49 -3.44 8.66 9.95
N ALA A 50 -2.72 9.63 10.50
CA ALA A 50 -1.32 9.87 10.16
C ALA A 50 -0.46 8.65 10.51
N VAL A 51 -0.61 8.10 11.72
CA VAL A 51 0.14 6.90 12.16
C VAL A 51 -0.15 5.71 11.25
N LEU A 52 -1.41 5.48 10.88
CA LEU A 52 -1.78 4.42 9.93
C LEU A 52 -1.19 4.64 8.54
N ALA A 53 -1.22 5.87 8.03
CA ALA A 53 -0.64 6.22 6.74
C ALA A 53 0.89 6.02 6.73
N PHE A 54 1.58 6.44 7.80
CA PHE A 54 3.01 6.19 7.98
C PHE A 54 3.31 4.69 8.09
N GLY A 55 2.50 3.94 8.85
CA GLY A 55 2.63 2.49 8.96
C GLY A 55 2.43 1.78 7.62
N PHE A 56 1.42 2.19 6.84
CA PHE A 56 1.20 1.71 5.49
C PHE A 56 2.35 2.05 4.55
N TRP A 57 2.90 3.26 4.62
CA TRP A 57 4.05 3.66 3.82
C TRP A 57 5.29 2.83 4.14
N LEU A 58 5.59 2.60 5.42
CA LEU A 58 6.69 1.73 5.86
C LEU A 58 6.46 0.27 5.43
N GLY A 59 5.25 -0.25 5.64
CA GLY A 59 4.91 -1.63 5.29
C GLY A 59 4.94 -1.90 3.79
N SER A 60 4.38 -1.00 2.98
CA SER A 60 4.40 -1.09 1.51
C SER A 60 5.82 -0.94 0.95
N SER A 61 6.67 -0.10 1.56
CA SER A 61 8.08 0.02 1.19
C SER A 61 8.88 -1.26 1.46
N SER A 62 8.52 -2.03 2.49
CA SER A 62 9.14 -3.32 2.81
C SER A 62 8.70 -4.45 1.85
N ALA A 63 7.44 -4.40 1.38
CA ALA A 63 6.88 -5.39 0.46
C ALA A 63 7.46 -5.32 -0.97
N GLY A 64 8.14 -4.23 -1.35
CA GLY A 64 8.71 -4.04 -2.69
C GLY A 64 9.88 -4.96 -3.09
N LYS A 65 10.29 -5.91 -2.23
CA LYS A 65 11.33 -6.91 -2.54
C LYS A 65 10.78 -8.24 -3.08
N SER A 66 9.47 -8.41 -3.21
CA SER A 66 8.91 -9.55 -3.96
C SER A 66 8.90 -9.22 -5.46
N SER A 67 10.05 -9.45 -6.10
CA SER A 67 10.17 -9.37 -7.56
C SER A 67 9.10 -10.26 -8.23
N PRO A 68 8.36 -9.79 -9.24
CA PRO A 68 7.39 -10.60 -9.98
C PRO A 68 8.06 -11.65 -10.90
N THR A 69 9.39 -11.70 -10.91
CA THR A 69 10.12 -12.82 -11.50
C THR A 69 10.04 -14.01 -10.55
N GLY A 70 9.08 -14.90 -10.83
CA GLY A 70 9.30 -16.33 -10.55
C GLY A 70 10.66 -16.79 -11.11
N PRO A 71 11.16 -17.97 -10.72
CA PRO A 71 12.48 -18.43 -11.13
C PRO A 71 12.65 -18.24 -12.64
N THR A 72 13.57 -17.36 -13.04
CA THR A 72 13.92 -17.17 -14.45
C THR A 72 14.25 -18.56 -15.02
N PRO A 73 13.53 -19.03 -16.05
CA PRO A 73 13.85 -20.30 -16.67
C PRO A 73 15.29 -20.23 -17.18
N VAL A 74 16.18 -20.96 -16.52
CA VAL A 74 17.56 -21.09 -16.97
C VAL A 74 17.52 -22.07 -18.14
N THR A 75 17.57 -21.58 -19.38
CA THR A 75 17.81 -22.44 -20.54
C THR A 75 19.26 -22.92 -20.46
N VAL A 76 19.45 -24.16 -20.01
CA VAL A 76 20.76 -24.82 -20.03
C VAL A 76 21.05 -25.21 -21.48
N ASP A 77 21.79 -24.37 -22.18
CA ASP A 77 22.39 -24.74 -23.46
C ASP A 77 23.65 -25.55 -23.15
N ASN A 78 23.65 -26.84 -23.49
CA ASN A 78 24.74 -27.77 -23.21
C ASN A 78 25.50 -28.07 -24.50
N PRO A 79 26.42 -27.18 -24.94
CA PRO A 79 27.20 -27.41 -26.14
C PRO A 79 28.10 -28.64 -25.97
N PRO A 80 28.35 -29.42 -27.05
CA PRO A 80 29.17 -30.64 -27.00
C PRO A 80 30.58 -30.44 -26.43
N ASP A 81 31.08 -29.21 -26.50
CA ASP A 81 32.43 -28.85 -26.09
C ASP A 81 32.58 -28.59 -24.59
N LYS A 82 31.47 -28.48 -23.82
CA LYS A 82 31.48 -28.25 -22.35
C LYS A 82 30.31 -28.93 -21.64
N PRO A 83 30.35 -30.27 -21.47
CA PRO A 83 29.33 -30.97 -20.71
C PRO A 83 29.32 -30.51 -19.23
N VAL A 84 28.13 -30.22 -18.71
CA VAL A 84 27.95 -29.88 -17.29
C VAL A 84 28.39 -31.06 -16.42
N PRO A 85 29.33 -30.88 -15.46
CA PRO A 85 29.69 -31.92 -14.53
C PRO A 85 28.47 -32.27 -13.65
N VAL A 86 27.98 -33.50 -13.77
CA VAL A 86 26.96 -34.05 -12.87
C VAL A 86 27.66 -34.79 -11.74
N GLU A 87 27.32 -34.47 -10.49
CA GLU A 87 27.78 -35.25 -9.33
C GLU A 87 27.14 -36.64 -9.40
N SER A 88 27.96 -37.68 -9.58
CA SER A 88 27.54 -39.07 -9.42
C SER A 88 27.29 -39.34 -7.94
N LEU A 89 26.01 -39.49 -7.57
CA LEU A 89 25.61 -39.93 -6.23
C LEU A 89 26.23 -41.31 -5.91
N PRO A 90 26.73 -41.51 -4.67
CA PRO A 90 27.32 -42.78 -4.22
C PRO A 90 26.30 -43.92 -4.10
#